data_AF-A0A832JQB8-F1
#
_entry.id   AF-A0A832JQB8-F1
#
_cell.length_a   1.000
_cell.length_b   1.000
_cell.length_c   1.000
_cell.angle_alpha   90.00
_cell.angle_beta   90.00
_cell.angle_gamma   90.00
#
_symmetry.space_group_name_H-M   'P 1'
#
loop_
_entity.id
_entity.type
_entity.pdbx_description
1 polymer ?
#
loop_
_entity_poly.entity_id
_entity_poly.type
_entity_poly.pdbx_seq_one_letter_code
_entity_poly.pdbx_strand_id
1 'polypeptide(L)'
;MSRARDPARRLFHPSVQDSERACFEAGIALAVAYHYLLGAPIPKSREARRMLERGLSEALAMQPFREKVEVRITPPPKRRGVYSYPYISPQNFTVRVVVKYGGCRVFSSLRWSRKLKYPLMLIDGIERG
;
A
#
# COMPACT_ATOMS: atom_id res chain seq x y z
N MET A 1 12.83 -14.47 12.83
CA MET A 1 12.45 -13.05 13.04
C MET A 1 11.92 -12.90 14.44
N SER A 2 12.56 -12.07 15.26
CA SER A 2 12.28 -11.87 16.68
C SER A 2 10.80 -11.56 16.92
N ARG A 3 10.14 -12.31 17.81
CA ARG A 3 8.81 -11.99 18.36
C ARG A 3 8.95 -10.80 19.31
N ALA A 4 9.34 -9.64 18.80
CA ALA A 4 9.23 -8.41 19.56
C ALA A 4 7.74 -8.23 19.90
N ARG A 5 7.41 -8.19 21.20
CA ARG A 5 6.04 -7.93 21.65
C ARG A 5 5.67 -6.53 21.16
N ASP A 6 4.53 -6.39 20.50
CA ASP A 6 3.97 -5.09 20.10
C ASP A 6 3.81 -4.20 21.34
N PRO A 7 4.65 -3.16 21.53
CA PRO A 7 4.57 -2.31 22.72
C PRO A 7 3.30 -1.45 22.74
N ALA A 8 2.69 -1.23 21.58
CA ALA A 8 1.44 -0.50 21.47
C ALA A 8 0.21 -1.35 21.82
N ARG A 9 0.33 -2.69 21.95
CA ARG A 9 -0.81 -3.57 22.26
C ARG A 9 -1.58 -3.12 23.50
N ARG A 10 -0.89 -2.65 24.54
CA ARG A 10 -1.49 -2.14 25.79
C ARG A 10 -2.25 -0.81 25.65
N LEU A 11 -2.08 -0.11 24.53
CA LEU A 11 -2.71 1.18 24.24
C LEU A 11 -4.04 1.01 23.48
N PHE A 12 -4.26 -0.15 22.86
CA PHE A 12 -5.54 -0.46 22.23
C PHE A 12 -6.56 -0.87 23.29
N HIS A 13 -7.83 -0.55 23.05
CA HIS A 13 -8.90 -0.94 23.94
C HIS A 13 -8.91 -2.48 24.11
N PRO A 14 -9.11 -3.03 25.33
CA PRO A 14 -8.99 -4.48 25.57
C PRO A 14 -9.94 -5.37 24.77
N SER A 15 -11.05 -4.82 24.27
CA SER A 15 -12.00 -5.57 23.43
C SER A 15 -11.54 -5.76 21.99
N VAL A 16 -10.50 -5.02 21.54
CA VAL A 16 -10.02 -5.06 20.16
C VAL A 16 -9.41 -6.42 19.86
N GLN A 17 -9.99 -7.11 18.88
CA GLN A 17 -9.55 -8.40 18.40
C GLN A 17 -8.37 -8.24 17.41
N ASP A 18 -7.59 -9.30 17.26
CA ASP A 18 -6.46 -9.32 16.32
C ASP A 18 -6.89 -8.97 14.88
N SER A 19 -8.10 -9.39 14.47
CA SER A 19 -8.64 -9.06 13.13
C SER A 19 -9.01 -7.59 12.95
N GLU A 20 -9.52 -6.94 14.00
CA GLU A 20 -9.83 -5.51 13.98
C GLU A 20 -8.53 -4.70 13.93
N ARG A 21 -7.53 -5.10 14.75
CA ARG A 21 -6.21 -4.49 14.70
C ARG A 21 -5.54 -4.68 13.34
N ALA A 22 -5.62 -5.87 12.75
CA ALA A 22 -5.07 -6.12 11.41
C ALA A 22 -5.75 -5.24 10.33
N CYS A 23 -7.07 -5.08 10.39
CA CYS A 23 -7.80 -4.19 9.47
C CYS A 23 -7.41 -2.72 9.67
N PHE A 24 -7.25 -2.28 10.91
CA PHE A 24 -6.80 -0.93 11.24
C PHE A 24 -5.40 -0.64 10.67
N GLU A 25 -4.46 -1.56 10.89
CA GLU A 25 -3.09 -1.46 10.35
C GLU A 25 -3.06 -1.51 8.82
N ALA A 26 -3.97 -2.25 8.18
CA ALA A 26 -4.15 -2.24 6.72
C ALA A 26 -4.66 -0.89 6.20
N GLY A 27 -5.61 -0.28 6.91
CA GLY A 27 -6.08 1.08 6.61
C GLY A 27 -4.96 2.12 6.68
N ILE A 28 -4.14 2.08 7.74
CA ILE A 28 -2.93 2.91 7.85
C ILE A 28 -2.00 2.67 6.65
N ALA A 29 -1.79 1.41 6.26
CA ALA A 29 -0.92 1.06 5.14
C ALA A 29 -1.32 1.76 3.84
N LEU A 30 -2.61 1.63 3.49
CA LEU A 30 -3.14 2.14 2.25
C LEU A 30 -3.16 3.67 2.25
N ALA A 31 -3.48 4.30 3.39
CA ALA A 31 -3.46 5.76 3.54
C ALA A 31 -2.04 6.31 3.37
N VAL A 32 -1.05 5.73 4.06
CA VAL A 32 0.35 6.14 3.92
C VAL A 32 0.82 5.93 2.48
N ALA A 33 0.54 4.77 1.88
CA ALA A 33 0.92 4.51 0.50
C ALA A 33 0.31 5.52 -0.48
N TYR A 34 -0.97 5.88 -0.32
CA TYR A 34 -1.62 6.88 -1.16
C TYR A 34 -0.92 8.24 -1.08
N HIS A 35 -0.77 8.78 0.12
CA HIS A 35 -0.19 10.11 0.30
C HIS A 35 1.31 10.17 0.00
N TYR A 36 2.04 9.08 0.22
CA TYR A 36 3.48 9.01 -0.04
C TYR A 36 3.81 8.94 -1.54
N LEU A 37 2.96 8.31 -2.34
CA LEU A 37 3.24 8.06 -3.76
C LEU A 37 2.84 9.20 -4.69
N LEU A 38 1.80 9.96 -4.34
CA LEU A 38 1.23 10.96 -5.25
C LEU A 38 2.24 12.05 -5.62
N GLY A 39 2.27 12.38 -6.91
CA GLY A 39 3.15 13.42 -7.46
C GLY A 39 4.58 12.96 -7.75
N ALA A 40 4.99 11.76 -7.33
CA ALA A 40 6.32 11.25 -7.63
C ALA A 40 6.53 11.08 -9.15
N PRO A 41 7.66 11.53 -9.73
CA PRO A 41 7.95 11.33 -11.15
C PRO A 41 8.04 9.85 -11.51
N ILE A 42 7.53 9.48 -12.69
CA ILE A 42 7.61 8.12 -13.20
C ILE A 42 8.79 8.01 -14.18
N PRO A 43 9.76 7.11 -13.94
CA PRO A 43 10.88 6.89 -14.85
C PRO A 43 10.43 6.48 -16.25
N LYS A 44 11.14 6.96 -17.28
CA LYS A 44 10.82 6.68 -18.70
C LYS A 44 11.09 5.22 -19.09
N SER A 45 12.17 4.62 -18.57
CA SER A 45 12.54 3.24 -18.89
C SER A 45 11.73 2.25 -18.04
N ARG A 46 11.40 1.10 -18.63
CA ARG A 46 10.68 0.04 -17.93
C ARG A 46 11.48 -0.51 -16.75
N GLU A 47 12.79 -0.60 -16.90
CA GLU A 47 13.70 -1.09 -15.87
C GLU A 47 13.75 -0.15 -14.66
N ALA A 48 13.99 1.15 -14.86
CA ALA A 48 14.01 2.12 -13.78
C ALA A 48 12.66 2.22 -13.06
N ARG A 49 11.54 2.10 -13.79
CA ARG A 49 10.21 2.03 -13.18
C ARG A 49 10.05 0.79 -12.30
N ARG A 50 10.54 -0.39 -12.74
CA ARG A 50 10.53 -1.60 -11.91
C ARG A 50 11.41 -1.46 -10.67
N MET A 51 12.54 -0.76 -10.77
CA MET A 51 13.37 -0.44 -9.61
C MET A 51 12.61 0.45 -8.61
N LEU A 52 11.92 1.49 -9.11
CA LEU A 52 11.07 2.35 -8.30
C LEU A 52 9.96 1.55 -7.61
N GLU A 53 9.21 0.72 -8.34
CA GLU A 53 8.17 -0.15 -7.77
C GLU A 53 8.71 -1.04 -6.63
N ARG A 54 9.89 -1.65 -6.81
CA ARG A 54 10.53 -2.48 -5.77
C ARG A 54 10.94 -1.66 -4.56
N GLY A 55 11.66 -0.55 -4.76
CA GLY A 55 12.12 0.30 -3.66
C GLY A 55 10.95 0.87 -2.86
N LEU A 56 9.86 1.27 -3.51
CA LEU A 56 8.64 1.71 -2.83
C LEU A 56 7.97 0.58 -2.05
N SER A 57 7.92 -0.63 -2.62
CA SER A 57 7.37 -1.80 -1.94
C SER A 57 8.17 -2.14 -0.68
N GLU A 58 9.49 -2.13 -0.76
CA GLU A 58 10.41 -2.37 0.36
C GLU A 58 10.27 -1.28 1.43
N ALA A 59 10.26 -0.01 1.04
CA ALA A 59 10.11 1.11 1.97
C ALA A 59 8.78 1.04 2.75
N LEU A 60 7.67 0.75 2.06
CA LEU A 60 6.36 0.61 2.70
C LEU A 60 6.26 -0.65 3.57
N ALA A 61 6.96 -1.73 3.20
CA ALA A 61 7.00 -2.97 3.97
C ALA A 61 7.76 -2.84 5.30
N MET A 62 8.55 -1.78 5.50
CA MET A 62 9.23 -1.53 6.77
C MET A 62 8.29 -1.11 7.91
N GLN A 63 7.05 -0.71 7.60
CA GLN A 63 6.06 -0.37 8.62
C GLN A 63 5.65 -1.60 9.45
N PRO A 64 5.20 -1.43 10.70
CA PRO A 64 4.77 -2.54 11.54
C PRO A 64 3.74 -3.46 10.88
N PHE A 65 3.88 -4.77 11.15
CA PHE A 65 2.92 -5.82 10.81
C PHE A 65 2.71 -6.07 9.30
N ARG A 66 3.51 -5.45 8.42
CA ARG A 66 3.50 -5.74 6.99
C ARG A 66 4.13 -7.10 6.74
N GLU A 67 3.33 -8.03 6.25
CA GLU A 67 3.84 -9.33 5.76
C GLU A 67 4.29 -9.21 4.31
N LYS A 68 3.56 -8.42 3.50
CA LYS A 68 3.89 -8.18 2.08
C LYS A 68 3.32 -6.85 1.61
N VAL A 69 4.08 -6.13 0.77
CA VAL A 69 3.61 -4.97 0.03
C VAL A 69 4.01 -5.12 -1.44
N GLU A 70 3.12 -4.76 -2.35
CA GLU A 70 3.39 -4.69 -3.79
C GLU A 70 2.86 -3.37 -4.36
N VAL A 71 3.76 -2.58 -4.94
CA VAL A 71 3.42 -1.35 -5.68
C VAL A 71 3.56 -1.61 -7.18
N ARG A 72 2.56 -1.18 -7.95
CA ARG A 72 2.56 -1.24 -9.42
C ARG A 72 2.21 0.10 -10.00
N ILE A 73 2.99 0.58 -10.96
CA ILE A 73 2.80 1.87 -11.62
C ILE A 73 2.52 1.62 -13.11
N THR A 74 1.38 2.11 -13.58
CA THR A 74 0.98 2.08 -14.98
C THR A 74 1.14 3.48 -15.57
N PRO A 75 2.25 3.79 -16.26
CA PRO A 75 2.49 5.14 -16.76
C PRO A 75 1.37 5.58 -17.71
N PRO A 76 0.94 6.86 -17.63
CA PRO A 76 -0.01 7.41 -18.57
C PRO A 76 0.61 7.52 -19.97
N PRO A 77 -0.21 7.76 -21.03
CA PRO A 77 0.29 8.01 -22.37
C PRO A 77 1.34 9.14 -22.39
N LYS A 78 2.35 9.00 -23.24
CA LYS A 78 3.39 10.03 -23.41
C LYS A 78 2.75 11.33 -23.88
N ARG A 79 2.99 12.41 -23.13
CA ARG A 79 2.68 13.78 -23.54
C ARG A 79 3.93 14.41 -24.18
N ARG A 80 3.73 15.22 -25.23
CA ARG A 80 4.81 15.90 -25.96
C ARG A 80 5.22 17.18 -25.23
N GLY A 81 6.49 17.57 -25.34
CA GLY A 81 7.05 18.80 -24.76
C GLY A 81 8.21 18.54 -23.79
N VAL A 82 9.16 19.48 -23.72
CA VAL A 82 10.40 19.35 -22.91
C VAL A 82 10.10 19.30 -21.40
N TYR A 83 9.05 20.01 -20.95
CA TYR A 83 8.61 20.03 -19.55
C TYR A 83 7.57 18.97 -19.20
N SER A 84 7.22 18.09 -20.16
CA SER A 84 6.23 17.04 -19.96
C SER A 84 6.89 15.78 -19.41
N TYR A 85 6.62 15.46 -18.14
CA TYR A 85 6.97 14.19 -17.53
C TYR A 85 5.77 13.57 -16.82
N PRO A 86 5.61 12.24 -16.88
CA PRO A 86 4.56 11.55 -16.13
C PRO A 86 4.90 11.54 -14.63
N TYR A 87 3.87 11.67 -13.81
CA TYR A 87 3.94 11.52 -12.36
C TYR A 87 2.87 10.54 -11.89
N ILE A 88 3.04 9.99 -10.69
CA ILE A 88 2.07 9.10 -10.07
C ILE A 88 0.81 9.88 -9.72
N SER A 89 -0.33 9.42 -10.21
CA SER A 89 -1.67 9.97 -9.98
C SER A 89 -2.61 8.87 -9.52
N PRO A 90 -3.78 9.19 -8.92
CA PRO A 90 -4.71 8.19 -8.41
C PRO A 90 -5.16 7.14 -9.44
N GLN A 91 -5.10 7.44 -10.74
CA GLN A 91 -5.52 6.53 -11.81
C GLN A 91 -4.44 5.53 -12.24
N ASN A 92 -3.19 5.76 -11.86
CA ASN A 92 -2.04 5.20 -12.57
C ASN A 92 -1.12 4.35 -11.69
N PHE A 93 -1.58 3.98 -10.49
CA PHE A 93 -0.90 2.99 -9.65
C PHE A 93 -1.88 2.05 -8.94
N THR A 94 -1.34 0.99 -8.38
CA THR A 94 -2.03 0.05 -7.51
C THR A 94 -1.09 -0.36 -6.40
N VAL A 95 -1.63 -0.47 -5.18
CA VAL A 95 -0.90 -1.01 -4.04
C VAL A 95 -1.68 -2.21 -3.51
N ARG A 96 -0.98 -3.29 -3.20
CA ARG A 96 -1.52 -4.42 -2.45
C ARG A 96 -0.72 -4.57 -1.17
N VAL A 97 -1.41 -4.74 -0.06
CA VAL A 97 -0.81 -4.91 1.25
C VAL A 97 -1.41 -6.13 1.92
N VAL A 98 -0.54 -6.99 2.45
CA VAL A 98 -0.88 -8.05 3.39
C VAL A 98 -0.38 -7.64 4.75
N VAL A 99 -1.30 -7.51 5.69
CA VAL A 99 -1.01 -7.27 7.11
C VAL A 99 -1.18 -8.56 7.87
N LYS A 100 -0.24 -8.85 8.77
CA LYS A 100 -0.36 -9.96 9.72
C LYS A 100 -0.23 -9.45 11.14
N TYR A 101 -1.29 -9.58 11.91
CA TYR A 101 -1.31 -9.25 13.33
C TYR A 101 -1.88 -10.42 14.13
N GLY A 102 -1.10 -10.91 15.10
CA GLY A 102 -1.44 -12.10 15.87
C GLY A 102 -1.77 -13.30 14.97
N GLY A 103 -2.97 -13.87 15.14
CA GLY A 103 -3.48 -14.99 14.32
C GLY A 103 -4.15 -14.59 13.00
N CYS A 104 -4.30 -13.29 12.71
CA CYS A 104 -5.07 -12.81 11.56
C CYS A 104 -4.18 -12.29 10.42
N ARG A 105 -4.58 -12.56 9.18
CA ARG A 105 -4.09 -11.86 7.98
C ARG A 105 -5.18 -11.08 7.29
N VAL A 106 -4.85 -9.88 6.83
CA VAL A 106 -5.75 -9.03 6.04
C VAL A 106 -5.09 -8.71 4.72
N PHE A 107 -5.78 -9.05 3.63
CA PHE A 107 -5.41 -8.71 2.27
C PHE A 107 -6.17 -7.46 1.88
N SER A 108 -5.45 -6.47 1.38
CA SER A 108 -6.04 -5.17 1.07
C SER A 108 -5.39 -4.55 -0.15
N SER A 109 -6.12 -3.67 -0.83
CA SER A 109 -5.61 -2.97 -1.99
C SER A 109 -6.15 -1.56 -2.13
N LEU A 110 -5.32 -0.74 -2.77
CA LEU A 110 -5.63 0.61 -3.23
C LEU A 110 -5.55 0.61 -4.75
N ARG A 111 -6.67 0.88 -5.41
CA ARG A 111 -6.77 0.87 -6.88
C ARG A 111 -7.84 1.83 -7.40
N TRP A 112 -7.63 2.33 -8.61
CA TRP A 112 -8.63 3.18 -9.28
C TRP A 112 -9.90 2.40 -9.61
N SER A 113 -11.03 2.81 -9.04
CA SER A 113 -12.36 2.35 -9.43
C SER A 113 -12.86 3.18 -10.61
N ARG A 114 -12.95 2.57 -11.79
CA ARG A 114 -13.53 3.23 -12.98
C ARG A 114 -15.00 3.61 -12.78
N LYS A 115 -15.77 2.75 -12.08
CA LYS A 115 -17.20 2.96 -11.80
C LYS A 115 -17.42 4.18 -10.91
N LEU A 116 -16.61 4.34 -9.86
CA LEU A 116 -16.74 5.44 -8.90
C LEU A 116 -15.90 6.66 -9.28
N LYS A 117 -15.02 6.54 -10.28
CA LYS A 117 -13.98 7.53 -10.61
C LYS A 117 -13.20 7.95 -9.35
N TYR A 118 -12.77 6.96 -8.55
CA TYR A 118 -12.18 7.19 -7.22
C TYR A 118 -11.07 6.17 -6.91
N PRO A 119 -9.97 6.57 -6.25
CA PRO A 119 -8.95 5.63 -5.76
C PRO A 119 -9.47 4.90 -4.53
N LEU A 120 -10.04 3.71 -4.75
CA LEU A 120 -10.71 2.97 -3.69
C LEU A 120 -9.72 2.13 -2.91
N MET A 121 -9.80 2.24 -1.58
CA MET A 121 -9.13 1.38 -0.61
C MET A 121 -10.09 0.28 -0.17
N LEU A 122 -9.65 -0.97 -0.21
CA LEU A 122 -10.49 -2.13 0.00
C LEU A 122 -9.78 -3.15 0.88
N ILE A 123 -10.57 -3.85 1.69
CA ILE A 123 -10.20 -5.17 2.20
C ILE A 123 -10.64 -6.17 1.14
N ASP A 124 -9.67 -6.88 0.57
CA ASP A 124 -9.92 -7.93 -0.43
C ASP A 124 -10.18 -9.29 0.24
N GLY A 125 -9.73 -9.50 1.47
CA GLY A 125 -9.98 -10.73 2.22
C GLY A 125 -9.42 -10.70 3.65
N ILE A 126 -9.98 -11.55 4.51
CA ILE A 126 -9.56 -11.72 5.91
C ILE A 126 -9.40 -13.22 6.17
N GLU A 127 -8.21 -13.64 6.57
CA GLU A 127 -7.93 -14.99 7.07
C GLU A 127 -7.80 -14.92 8.59
N ARG A 128 -8.71 -15.60 9.30
CA ARG A 128 -8.66 -15.75 10.76
C ARG A 128 -8.08 -17.12 11.09
N GLY A 129 -7.05 -17.14 11.93
CA GLY A 129 -6.52 -18.37 12.53
C GLY A 129 -7.38 -18.89 13.67
#